data_AF-A0A938J7T7-F1
#
_entry.id   AF-A0A938J7T7-F1
#
_cell.length_a   1.000
_cell.length_b   1.000
_cell.length_c   1.000
_cell.angle_alpha   90.00
_cell.angle_beta   90.00
_cell.angle_gamma   90.00
#
_symmetry.space_group_name_H-M   'P 1'
#
loop_
_entity.id
_entity.type
_entity.pdbx_description
1 polymer ?
#
loop_
_entity_poly.entity_id
_entity_poly.type
_entity_poly.pdbx_seq_one_letter_code
_entity_poly.pdbx_strand_id
1 'polypeptide(L)' 'MPFGIGIWELLILLLVLLLVFGPKRLPEMGRQLGRGMREFKDSVTGKDHPDDDDRAELPAAAATSDVPARERETLS' A
#
# COMPACT_ATOMS: atom_id res chain seq x y z
N MET A 1 34.87 -7.62 -11.37
CA MET A 1 34.16 -7.31 -10.11
C MET A 1 32.66 -7.34 -10.42
N PRO A 2 31.87 -8.29 -9.89
CA PRO A 2 30.49 -8.46 -10.33
C PRO A 2 29.52 -7.59 -9.52
N PHE A 3 29.56 -6.27 -9.73
CA PHE A 3 28.49 -5.35 -9.32
C PHE A 3 27.57 -5.04 -10.52
N GLY A 4 27.20 -6.10 -11.25
CA GLY A 4 26.42 -6.01 -12.47
C GLY A 4 25.13 -6.81 -12.39
N ILE A 5 24.49 -6.91 -11.23
CA ILE A 5 23.10 -7.35 -11.19
C ILE A 5 22.30 -6.17 -11.74
N GLY A 6 22.01 -6.23 -13.03
CA GLY A 6 21.16 -5.25 -13.68
C GLY A 6 19.73 -5.32 -13.14
N ILE A 7 18.98 -4.26 -13.40
CA ILE A 7 17.55 -4.20 -13.09
C ILE A 7 16.83 -5.40 -13.73
N TRP A 8 17.31 -5.88 -14.89
CA TRP A 8 16.75 -7.03 -15.60
C TRP A 8 16.88 -8.35 -14.82
N GLU A 9 18.04 -8.64 -14.26
CA GLU A 9 18.28 -9.85 -13.48
C GLU A 9 17.46 -9.83 -12.19
N LEU A 10 17.36 -8.67 -11.52
CA LEU A 10 16.51 -8.52 -10.34
C LEU A 10 15.03 -8.71 -10.68
N LEU A 11 14.56 -8.19 -11.83
CA LEU A 11 13.18 -8.39 -12.29
C LEU A 11 12.88 -9.86 -12.58
N ILE A 12 13.81 -10.60 -13.17
CA ILE A 12 13.64 -12.04 -13.43
C ILE A 12 13.56 -12.81 -12.10
N LEU A 13 14.45 -12.52 -11.15
CA LEU A 13 14.41 -13.13 -9.82
C LEU A 13 13.08 -12.81 -9.09
N LEU A 14 12.65 -11.56 -9.16
CA LEU A 14 11.38 -11.11 -8.61
C LEU A 14 10.22 -11.85 -9.26
N LEU A 15 10.22 -12.02 -10.59
CA LEU A 15 9.17 -12.75 -11.31
C LEU A 15 9.06 -14.21 -10.86
N VAL A 16 10.20 -14.90 -10.67
CA VAL A 16 10.23 -16.27 -10.12
C VAL A 16 9.65 -16.30 -8.71
N LEU A 17 10.01 -15.33 -7.87
CA LEU A 17 9.48 -15.22 -6.51
C LEU A 17 7.96 -14.95 -6.51
N LEU A 18 7.48 -14.11 -7.41
CA LEU A 18 6.05 -13.85 -7.62
C LEU A 18 5.32 -15.10 -8.10
N LEU A 19 5.97 -15.98 -8.86
CA LEU A 19 5.33 -17.21 -9.32
C LEU A 19 5.16 -18.22 -8.17
N VAL A 20 6.14 -18.31 -7.26
CA VAL A 20 6.10 -19.19 -6.09
C VAL A 20 5.16 -18.65 -5.00
N PHE A 21 5.30 -17.38 -4.65
CA PHE A 21 4.55 -16.76 -3.55
C PHE A 21 3.23 -16.11 -4.00
N GLY A 22 3.12 -15.75 -5.27
CA GLY A 22 1.99 -15.02 -5.85
C GLY A 22 2.17 -13.49 -5.80
N PRO A 23 1.68 -12.75 -6.81
CA PRO A 23 1.79 -11.28 -6.88
C PRO A 23 1.01 -10.54 -5.79
N LYS A 24 0.02 -11.19 -5.15
CA LYS A 24 -0.77 -10.60 -4.06
C LYS A 24 -0.09 -10.71 -2.70
N ARG A 25 0.72 -11.75 -2.46
CA ARG A 25 1.28 -12.04 -1.12
C ARG A 25 2.51 -11.20 -0.80
N LEU A 26 3.37 -10.93 -1.79
CA LEU A 26 4.54 -10.05 -1.63
C LEU A 26 4.20 -8.63 -1.12
N PRO A 27 3.27 -7.88 -1.76
CA PRO A 27 2.91 -6.56 -1.28
C PRO A 27 2.15 -6.59 0.05
N GLU A 28 1.35 -7.64 0.30
CA GLU A 28 0.64 -7.81 1.57
C GLU A 28 1.59 -8.02 2.75
N MET A 29 2.62 -8.84 2.58
CA MET A 29 3.68 -9.01 3.58
C MET A 29 4.57 -7.77 3.71
N GLY A 30 4.90 -7.12 2.58
CA GLY A 30 5.63 -5.86 2.57
C GLY A 30 4.92 -4.72 3.31
N ARG A 31 3.57 -4.64 3.20
CA ARG A 31 2.76 -3.64 3.93
C ARG A 31 2.74 -3.90 5.44
N GLN A 32 2.71 -5.16 5.87
CA GLN A 32 2.77 -5.52 7.30
C GLN A 32 4.16 -5.26 7.88
N LEU A 33 5.21 -5.70 7.17
CA LEU A 33 6.59 -5.45 7.56
C LEU A 33 6.93 -3.95 7.53
N GLY A 34 6.41 -3.22 6.55
CA GLY A 34 6.63 -1.78 6.39
C GLY A 34 6.06 -0.97 7.54
N ARG A 35 4.87 -1.32 8.05
CA ARG A 35 4.29 -0.69 9.24
C ARG A 35 5.15 -0.96 10.49
N GLY A 36 5.52 -2.21 10.73
CA GLY A 36 6.41 -2.54 11.86
C GLY A 36 7.79 -1.87 11.75
N MET A 37 8.35 -1.75 10.54
CA MET A 37 9.61 -1.05 10.30
C MET A 37 9.48 0.48 10.49
N ARG A 38 8.33 1.06 10.14
CA ARG A 38 8.00 2.47 10.38
C ARG A 38 7.97 2.74 11.88
N GLU A 39 7.17 1.99 12.62
CA GLU A 39 7.05 2.08 14.08
C GLU A 39 8.39 1.84 14.80
N PHE A 40 9.16 0.84 14.35
CA PHE A 40 10.50 0.57 14.88
C PHE A 40 11.45 1.75 14.62
N LYS A 41 11.46 2.28 13.39
CA LYS A 41 12.29 3.44 13.05
C LYS A 41 11.89 4.65 13.88
N ASP A 42 10.60 4.92 14.02
CA ASP A 42 10.08 6.08 14.73
C ASP A 42 10.42 6.03 16.23
N SER A 43 10.32 4.84 16.83
CA SER A 43 10.77 4.57 18.21
C SER A 43 12.28 4.75 18.38
N VAL A 44 13.08 4.30 17.41
CA VAL A 44 14.56 4.41 17.46
C VAL A 44 15.02 5.85 17.17
N THR A 45 14.31 6.59 16.32
CA THR A 45 14.66 7.99 16.00
C THR A 45 14.03 9.02 16.94
N GLY A 46 13.19 8.61 17.89
CA GLY A 46 12.51 9.49 18.84
C GLY A 46 11.56 10.50 18.19
N LYS A 47 10.98 10.16 17.03
CA LYS A 47 10.02 11.01 16.32
C LYS A 47 8.60 10.53 16.62
N ASP A 48 8.08 10.88 17.79
CA ASP A 48 6.67 10.74 18.11
C ASP A 48 5.86 11.84 17.38
N HIS A 49 5.62 11.68 16.08
CA HIS A 49 4.65 12.51 15.34
C HIS A 49 3.41 11.67 15.01
N PRO A 50 2.23 11.99 15.58
CA PRO A 50 0.99 11.25 15.38
C PRO A 50 0.25 11.58 14.07
N ASP A 51 0.88 12.21 13.07
CA ASP A 51 0.15 12.86 11.96
C ASP A 51 0.13 12.09 10.62
N ASP A 52 0.58 10.83 10.56
CA ASP A 52 0.81 10.14 9.28
C ASP A 52 -0.02 8.85 9.04
N ASP A 53 -1.12 8.63 9.78
CA ASP A 53 -1.98 7.44 9.60
C ASP A 53 -3.24 7.66 8.72
N ASP A 54 -3.56 8.90 8.31
CA ASP A 54 -4.81 9.18 7.57
C ASP A 54 -4.69 9.24 6.03
N ARG A 55 -3.60 8.73 5.42
CA ARG A 55 -3.41 8.86 3.96
C ARG A 55 -3.05 7.58 3.20
N ALA A 56 -3.63 6.45 3.60
CA ALA A 56 -3.61 5.23 2.81
C ALA A 56 -5.00 4.56 2.62
N GLU A 57 -6.09 5.26 2.90
CA GLU A 57 -7.32 5.05 2.15
C GLU A 57 -7.24 5.88 0.86
N LEU A 58 -6.57 5.32 -0.15
CA LEU A 58 -6.96 5.64 -1.53
C LEU A 58 -8.20 4.77 -1.80
N PRO A 59 -9.42 5.33 -1.88
CA PRO A 59 -10.60 4.61 -2.33
C PRO A 59 -10.45 4.30 -3.82
N ALA A 60 -9.63 3.31 -4.17
CA ALA A 60 -9.41 2.84 -5.54
C ALA A 60 -10.38 1.70 -5.91
N ALA A 61 -11.56 1.65 -5.30
CA ALA A 61 -12.62 0.71 -5.65
C ALA A 61 -14.01 1.26 -5.24
N ALA A 62 -14.34 2.50 -5.63
CA ALA A 62 -15.72 3.00 -5.58
C ALA A 62 -15.96 4.04 -6.68
N ALA A 63 -15.60 3.69 -7.91
CA ALA A 63 -16.15 4.33 -9.10
C ALA A 63 -17.45 3.62 -9.51
N THR A 64 -18.48 3.73 -8.67
CA THR A 64 -19.88 3.66 -9.10
C THR A 64 -20.67 4.56 -8.18
N SER A 65 -21.09 5.68 -8.75
CA SER A 65 -22.01 6.66 -8.19
C SER A 65 -23.25 5.98 -7.63
N ASP A 66 -23.39 5.95 -6.31
CA ASP A 66 -24.70 5.96 -5.67
C ASP A 66 -24.84 7.36 -5.08
N VAL A 67 -25.48 8.24 -5.86
CA VAL A 67 -26.02 9.49 -5.35
C VAL A 67 -27.41 9.13 -4.84
N PRO A 68 -27.64 8.93 -3.52
CA PRO A 68 -28.98 9.05 -3.01
C PRO A 68 -29.30 10.54 -3.11
N ALA A 69 -30.02 10.89 -4.17
CA ALA A 69 -30.64 12.18 -4.34
C ALA A 69 -31.57 12.40 -3.15
N ARG A 70 -31.00 13.06 -2.15
CA ARG A 70 -31.66 13.70 -1.03
C ARG A 70 -32.92 14.38 -1.56
N GLU A 71 -34.06 13.76 -1.33
CA GLU A 71 -35.12 14.34 -0.50
C GLU A 71 -35.10 15.87 -0.49
N ARG A 72 -35.56 16.45 -1.58
CA ARG A 72 -35.94 17.85 -1.70
C ARG A 72 -37.27 17.85 -2.46
N GLU A 73 -38.31 18.36 -1.80
CA GLU A 73 -39.37 19.10 -2.49
C GLU A 73 -40.43 18.30 -3.27
N THR A 74 -41.19 17.41 -2.62
CA THR A 74 -42.61 17.19 -3.02
C THR A 74 -43.47 16.84 -1.80
N LEU A 75 -43.45 17.72 -0.80
CA LEU A 75 -44.56 17.86 0.15
C LEU A 75 -45.07 19.30 -0.01
N SER A 76 -45.77 19.52 -1.11
CA SER A 76 -46.76 20.59 -1.30
C SER A 76 -47.68 20.23 -2.46
#